data_AF-A0A1S1NSD1-F1
#
_entry.id   AF-A0A1S1NSD1-F1
#
_cell.length_a   1.000
_cell.length_b   1.000
_cell.length_c   1.000
_cell.angle_alpha   90.00
_cell.angle_beta   90.00
_cell.angle_gamma   90.00
#
_symmetry.space_group_name_H-M   'P 1'
#
loop_
_entity.id
_entity.type
_entity.pdbx_description
1 polymer ?
#
loop_
_entity_poly.entity_id
_entity_poly.type
_entity_poly.pdbx_seq_one_letter_code
_entity_poly.pdbx_strand_id
1 'polypeptide(L)'
;MKFSDLASFDRFVSPTLIRIGYWIGIALIALSGLSAAISSISGYGGSAGTAFMILVGTFVTLIFWRVFCELAFLLFSIHDRLGELRQEQNRKLDSDH
;
A
#
# COMPACT_ATOMS: atom_id res chain seq x y z
N MET A 1 11.39 -2.79 -26.50
CA MET A 1 10.39 -1.89 -25.86
C MET A 1 10.89 -1.59 -24.46
N LYS A 2 11.32 -0.35 -24.21
CA LYS A 2 11.96 0.06 -22.95
C LYS A 2 10.88 0.41 -21.92
N PHE A 3 10.55 -0.54 -21.06
CA PHE A 3 9.74 -0.27 -19.86
C PHE A 3 10.49 0.62 -18.84
N SER A 4 11.81 0.77 -19.00
CA SER A 4 12.67 1.57 -18.13
C SER A 4 12.56 3.09 -18.35
N ASP A 5 12.05 3.56 -19.50
CA ASP A 5 11.84 5.00 -19.76
C ASP A 5 10.43 5.47 -19.36
N LEU A 6 9.45 4.57 -19.33
CA LEU A 6 8.08 4.83 -18.82
C LEU A 6 8.04 5.00 -17.29
N ALA A 7 9.14 4.66 -16.61
CA ALA A 7 9.35 4.88 -15.18
C ALA A 7 10.08 6.21 -14.88
N SER A 8 10.15 7.16 -15.83
CA SER A 8 10.66 8.54 -15.63
C SER A 8 9.76 9.40 -14.73
N PHE A 9 9.21 8.82 -13.66
CA PHE A 9 7.99 9.26 -13.00
C PHE A 9 8.28 9.76 -11.57
N ASP A 10 9.52 10.16 -11.31
CA ASP A 10 10.06 10.61 -10.01
C ASP A 10 9.21 11.67 -9.28
N ARG A 11 8.36 12.41 -10.00
CA ARG A 11 7.45 13.44 -9.44
C ARG A 11 5.97 13.05 -9.37
N PHE A 12 5.56 11.93 -9.96
CA PHE A 12 4.15 11.48 -10.00
C PHE A 12 3.92 10.04 -9.51
N VAL A 13 4.99 9.29 -9.20
CA VAL A 13 4.90 7.87 -8.80
C VAL A 13 4.09 7.74 -7.53
N SER A 14 4.33 8.62 -6.57
CA SER A 14 3.86 8.39 -5.21
C SER A 14 2.36 8.23 -5.02
N PRO A 15 1.50 9.19 -5.41
CA PRO A 15 0.07 9.07 -5.13
C PRO A 15 -0.59 7.95 -5.96
N THR A 16 -0.11 7.70 -7.17
CA THR A 16 -0.74 6.75 -8.11
C THR A 16 -0.31 5.31 -7.84
N LEU A 17 0.98 5.08 -7.56
CA LEU A 17 1.53 3.75 -7.30
C LEU A 17 0.92 3.13 -6.03
N ILE A 18 0.72 3.95 -4.99
CA ILE A 18 0.09 3.51 -3.73
C ILE A 18 -1.38 3.17 -3.95
N ARG A 19 -2.11 3.92 -4.78
CA ARG A 19 -3.51 3.60 -5.12
C ARG A 19 -3.64 2.25 -5.83
N ILE A 20 -2.75 1.97 -6.78
CA ILE A 20 -2.71 0.69 -7.50
C ILE A 20 -2.33 -0.44 -6.55
N GLY A 21 -1.30 -0.24 -5.71
CA GLY A 21 -0.86 -1.20 -4.69
C GLY A 21 -1.96 -1.52 -3.67
N TYR A 22 -2.74 -0.53 -3.25
CA TYR A 22 -3.86 -0.72 -2.32
C TYR A 22 -4.92 -1.66 -2.88
N TRP A 23 -5.37 -1.43 -4.12
CA TRP A 23 -6.36 -2.27 -4.78
C TRP A 23 -5.84 -3.68 -5.05
N ILE A 24 -4.60 -3.81 -5.51
CA ILE A 24 -3.94 -5.11 -5.72
C ILE A 24 -3.82 -5.87 -4.40
N GLY A 25 -3.40 -5.21 -3.32
CA GLY A 25 -3.27 -5.83 -2.01
C GLY A 25 -4.60 -6.30 -1.44
N ILE A 26 -5.66 -5.49 -1.55
CA ILE A 26 -7.01 -5.91 -1.16
C ILE A 26 -7.47 -7.11 -1.99
N ALA A 27 -7.25 -7.10 -3.30
CA ALA A 27 -7.60 -8.23 -4.15
C ALA A 27 -6.84 -9.49 -3.72
N LEU A 28 -5.53 -9.39 -3.49
CA LEU A 28 -4.70 -10.50 -3.02
C LEU A 28 -5.16 -11.04 -1.67
N ILE A 29 -5.42 -10.19 -0.68
CA ILE A 29 -5.88 -10.59 0.65
C ILE A 29 -7.27 -11.22 0.56
N ALA A 30 -8.18 -10.67 -0.25
CA ALA A 30 -9.51 -11.23 -0.46
C ALA A 30 -9.45 -12.61 -1.15
N LEU A 31 -8.66 -12.76 -2.22
CA LEU A 31 -8.46 -14.05 -2.89
C LEU A 31 -7.77 -15.06 -1.98
N SER A 32 -6.78 -14.64 -1.20
CA SER A 32 -6.05 -15.52 -0.27
C SER A 32 -6.94 -15.96 0.90
N GLY A 33 -7.71 -15.03 1.48
CA GLY A 33 -8.66 -15.34 2.54
C GLY A 33 -9.79 -16.26 2.08
N LEU A 34 -10.33 -16.02 0.88
CA LEU A 34 -11.38 -16.86 0.29
C LEU A 34 -10.87 -18.26 -0.06
N SER A 35 -9.69 -18.37 -0.68
CA SER A 35 -9.08 -19.66 -1.01
C SER A 35 -8.69 -20.44 0.25
N ALA A 36 -8.18 -19.77 1.29
CA ALA A 36 -7.91 -20.37 2.59
C ALA A 36 -9.20 -20.86 3.28
N ALA A 37 -10.29 -20.09 3.23
CA ALA A 37 -11.58 -20.50 3.78
C ALA A 37 -12.13 -21.75 3.08
N ILE A 38 -12.13 -21.80 1.75
CA ILE A 38 -12.59 -22.97 0.97
C ILE A 38 -11.71 -24.20 1.26
N SER A 39 -10.39 -24.01 1.32
CA SER A 39 -9.44 -25.09 1.61
C SER A 39 -9.60 -25.64 3.04
N SER A 40 -9.95 -24.78 4.00
CA SER A 40 -10.11 -25.17 5.40
C SER A 40 -11.31 -26.08 5.66
N ILE A 41 -12.34 -26.03 4.82
CA ILE A 41 -13.55 -26.87 4.92
C ILE A 41 -13.40 -28.16 4.10
N SER A 42 -12.61 -28.13 3.02
CA SER A 42 -12.41 -29.27 2.11
C SER A 42 -11.27 -30.21 2.51
N GLY A 43 -10.37 -29.79 3.41
CA GLY A 43 -9.26 -30.61 3.90
C GLY A 43 -9.71 -31.69 4.91
N TYR A 44 -9.07 -32.87 4.84
CA TYR A 44 -9.20 -33.93 5.85
C TYR A 44 -8.71 -33.41 7.20
N GLY A 45 -9.63 -33.05 8.11
CA GLY A 45 -9.34 -32.42 9.41
C GLY A 45 -9.85 -30.99 9.57
N GLY A 46 -10.60 -30.46 8.58
CA GLY A 46 -11.28 -29.18 8.69
C GLY A 46 -12.22 -29.12 9.88
N SER A 47 -11.96 -28.20 10.82
CA SER A 47 -12.82 -27.93 11.97
C SER A 47 -13.41 -26.53 11.87
N ALA A 48 -14.60 -26.32 12.43
CA ALA A 48 -15.21 -24.99 12.50
C ALA A 48 -14.29 -23.96 13.19
N GLY A 49 -13.44 -24.40 14.13
CA GLY A 49 -12.44 -23.56 14.79
C GLY A 49 -11.34 -23.06 13.85
N THR A 50 -10.90 -23.89 12.90
CA THR A 50 -9.87 -23.52 11.91
C THR A 50 -10.41 -22.46 10.95
N ALA A 51 -11.64 -22.63 10.46
CA ALA A 51 -12.31 -21.66 9.60
C ALA A 51 -12.50 -20.31 10.32
N PHE A 52 -12.87 -20.33 11.61
CA PHE A 52 -13.01 -19.12 12.41
C PHE A 52 -11.67 -18.37 12.58
N MET A 53 -10.58 -19.09 12.87
CA MET A 53 -9.23 -18.51 12.95
C MET A 53 -8.78 -17.88 11.64
N ILE A 54 -9.08 -18.51 10.49
CA ILE A 54 -8.75 -17.95 9.17
C ILE A 54 -9.53 -16.67 8.90
N LEU A 55 -10.81 -16.62 9.27
CA LEU A 55 -11.63 -15.43 9.10
C LEU A 55 -11.09 -14.26 9.95
N VAL A 56 -10.78 -14.52 11.22
CA VAL A 56 -10.15 -13.53 12.11
C VAL A 56 -8.79 -13.10 11.59
N GLY A 57 -7.94 -14.04 11.17
CA GLY A 57 -6.61 -13.75 10.61
C GLY A 57 -6.67 -12.91 9.34
N THR A 58 -7.64 -13.19 8.46
CA THR A 58 -7.88 -12.39 7.25
C THR A 58 -8.29 -10.97 7.61
N PHE A 59 -9.17 -10.80 8.61
CA PHE A 59 -9.59 -9.49 9.09
C PHE A 59 -8.43 -8.68 9.67
N VAL A 60 -7.60 -9.30 10.52
CA VAL A 60 -6.41 -8.68 11.09
C VAL A 60 -5.42 -8.28 9.99
N THR A 61 -5.19 -9.16 9.02
CA THR A 61 -4.32 -8.89 7.87
C THR A 61 -4.82 -7.71 7.05
N LEU A 62 -6.12 -7.60 6.83
CA LEU A 62 -6.74 -6.49 6.10
C LEU A 62 -6.56 -5.16 6.83
N ILE A 63 -6.73 -5.15 8.16
CA ILE A 63 -6.47 -3.97 9.00
C ILE A 63 -4.99 -3.58 8.92
N PHE A 64 -4.08 -4.55 9.07
CA PHE A 64 -2.64 -4.31 9.01
C PHE A 64 -2.23 -3.75 7.64
N TRP A 65 -2.81 -4.27 6.55
CA TRP A 65 -2.59 -3.77 5.21
C TRP A 65 -3.01 -2.32 5.05
N ARG A 66 -4.16 -1.92 5.60
CA ARG A 66 -4.62 -0.53 5.60
C ARG A 66 -3.62 0.40 6.28
N VAL A 67 -3.17 0.03 7.48
CA VAL A 67 -2.19 0.82 8.24
C VAL A 67 -0.88 0.94 7.46
N PHE A 68 -0.40 -0.16 6.86
CA PHE A 68 0.82 -0.15 6.07
C PHE A 68 0.71 0.76 4.84
N CYS A 69 -0.39 0.69 4.10
CA CYS A 69 -0.65 1.58 2.95
C CYS A 69 -0.72 3.06 3.38
N GLU A 70 -1.33 3.34 4.53
CA GLU A 70 -1.46 4.70 5.06
C GLU A 70 -0.10 5.26 5.50
N LEU A 71 0.75 4.46 6.15
CA LEU A 71 2.14 4.82 6.43
C LEU A 71 2.96 5.07 5.18
N ALA A 72 2.85 4.20 4.17
CA ALA A 72 3.54 4.38 2.89
C ALA A 72 3.13 5.70 2.21
N PHE A 73 1.83 6.02 2.23
CA PHE A 73 1.31 7.28 1.70
C PHE A 73 1.79 8.49 2.49
N LEU A 74 1.75 8.41 3.81
CA LEU A 74 2.10 9.50 4.71
C LEU A 74 3.60 9.82 4.64
N LEU A 75 4.47 8.81 4.62
CA LEU A 75 5.92 8.99 4.48
C LEU A 75 6.29 9.68 3.17
N PHE A 76 5.63 9.28 2.07
CA PHE A 76 5.90 9.89 0.79
C PHE A 76 5.33 11.31 0.70
N SER A 77 4.15 11.56 1.28
CA SER A 77 3.61 12.92 1.36
C SER A 77 4.53 13.87 2.15
N ILE A 78 5.20 13.40 3.19
CA ILE A 78 6.20 14.18 3.93
C ILE A 78 7.41 14.49 3.03
N HIS A 79 7.92 13.49 2.30
CA HIS A 79 9.05 13.70 1.40
C HIS A 79 8.75 14.76 0.33
N ASP A 80 7.56 14.72 -0.27
CA ASP A 80 7.15 15.73 -1.27
C ASP A 80 7.08 17.14 -0.66
N ARG A 81 6.48 17.27 0.53
CA ARG A 81 6.36 18.58 1.22
C ARG A 81 7.70 19.19 1.60
N LEU A 82 8.68 18.36 1.97
CA LEU A 82 10.05 18.82 2.29
C LEU A 82 10.78 19.37 1.05
N GLY A 83 10.45 18.88 -0.14
CA GLY A 83 10.98 19.39 -1.41
C GLY A 83 10.53 20.82 -1.72
N GLU A 84 9.27 21.15 -1.44
CA GLU A 84 8.71 22.50 -1.67
C GLU A 84 9.27 23.54 -0.68
N LEU A 85 9.41 23.18 0.60
CA LEU A 85 9.97 24.07 1.62
C LEU A 85 11.39 24.55 1.29
N ARG A 86 12.20 23.70 0.66
CA ARG A 86 13.55 24.06 0.23
C ARG A 86 13.54 25.10 -0.90
N GLN A 87 12.59 25.01 -1.82
CA GLN A 87 12.50 25.97 -2.93
C GLN A 87 12.02 27.35 -2.45
N GLU A 88 11.11 27.37 -1.48
CA GLU A 88 10.58 28.63 -0.92
C GLU A 88 11.63 29.41 -0.12
N GLN A 89 12.51 28.71 0.60
CA GLN A 89 13.65 29.32 1.30
C GLN A 89 14.65 29.95 0.32
N ASN A 90 14.97 29.28 -0.79
CA ASN A 90 15.96 29.78 -1.74
C ASN A 90 15.47 31.03 -2.51
N ARG A 91 14.16 31.15 -2.74
CA ARG A 91 13.55 32.32 -3.39
C ARG A 91 13.57 33.58 -2.52
N LYS A 92 13.44 33.41 -1.20
CA LYS A 92 13.50 34.54 -0.25
C LYS A 92 14.92 35.12 -0.11
N LEU A 93 15.94 34.29 -0.31
CA LEU A 93 17.34 34.72 -0.31
C LEU A 93 17.72 35.51 -1.58
N ASP A 94 17.07 35.21 -2.72
CA ASP A 94 17.27 35.92 -3.99
C ASP A 94 16.52 37.27 -4.04
N SER A 95 15.40 37.40 -3.32
CA SER A 95 14.65 38.68 -3.27
C SER A 95 15.24 39.72 -2.31
N ASP A 96 16.23 39.34 -1.50
CA ASP A 96 16.89 40.19 -0.51
C ASP A 96 18.27 40.72 -1.01
N HIS A 97 18.60 40.44 -2.27
CA HIS A 97 19.79 40.90 -3.00
C HIS A 97 19.38 41.75 -4.21
#